data_AF-A0A7W3JEV7-F1
#
_entry.id   AF-A0A7W3JEV7-F1
#
_cell.length_a   1.000
_cell.length_b   1.000
_cell.length_c   1.000
_cell.angle_alpha   90.00
_cell.angle_beta   90.00
_cell.angle_gamma   90.00
#
_symmetry.space_group_name_H-M   'P 1'
#
loop_
_entity.id
_entity.type
_entity.pdbx_description
1 polymer ?
#
loop_
_entity_poly.entity_id
_entity_poly.type
_entity_poly.pdbx_seq_one_letter_code
_entity_poly.pdbx_strand_id
1 'polypeptide(L)'
;MKHARTGGPDIAFRLGRRVVSAVADDMSTMQRVGAGVAAALVAVTPFGAWSKVEAQADPVVAGTAIEVGPFDVTVVRVVKTGDLGYLTPAPGNHMLAVVADVTNTGDEPQYSSTLGSAIPAPKGVGVVPQEPLAGLDTDLDSGADDGAEPEAEPSASASPEPGEEDAEEEPDLPSATIVNVADASNIRIFNPGVTYQVALIWEQSDEFTGDEIPVEVVGLDWIDESRLTLDNGYWLPGEVAFQGDLPLKDNTDRTGDGQGQQ
;
A
#
# COMPACT_ATOMS: atom_id res chain seq x y z
N MET A 1 20.23 -11.78 -22.94
CA MET A 1 19.00 -11.67 -23.73
C MET A 1 18.62 -10.19 -23.76
N LYS A 2 18.23 -9.66 -24.92
CA LYS A 2 18.00 -8.21 -25.10
C LYS A 2 16.58 -7.87 -24.65
N HIS A 3 16.42 -7.24 -23.50
CA HIS A 3 15.13 -6.66 -23.12
C HIS A 3 14.81 -5.51 -24.07
N ALA A 4 13.69 -5.65 -24.77
CA ALA A 4 13.18 -4.68 -25.71
C ALA A 4 12.84 -3.41 -24.92
N ARG A 5 13.68 -2.39 -25.10
CA ARG A 5 13.37 -1.02 -24.75
C ARG A 5 12.10 -0.61 -25.49
N THR A 6 11.05 -0.31 -24.72
CA THR A 6 10.09 0.77 -24.93
C THR A 6 10.22 1.48 -26.28
N GLY A 7 9.58 0.92 -27.30
CA GLY A 7 9.18 1.67 -28.48
C GLY A 7 7.90 2.43 -28.15
N GLY A 8 8.03 3.75 -28.02
CA GLY A 8 7.05 4.84 -28.24
C GLY A 8 5.54 4.64 -28.00
N PRO A 9 4.84 5.68 -27.51
CA PRO A 9 3.41 5.64 -27.27
C PRO A 9 2.65 5.67 -28.61
N ASP A 10 2.04 4.55 -28.99
CA ASP A 10 0.93 4.60 -29.92
C ASP A 10 -0.30 5.12 -29.16
N ILE A 11 -0.55 6.40 -29.41
CA ILE A 11 -1.72 7.18 -29.05
C ILE A 11 -2.95 6.48 -29.65
N ALA A 12 -3.55 5.57 -28.88
CA ALA A 12 -4.89 5.08 -29.10
C ALA A 12 -5.77 5.46 -27.90
N PHE A 13 -6.05 6.75 -27.81
CA PHE A 13 -7.23 7.26 -27.11
C PHE A 13 -8.48 6.53 -27.60
N ARG A 14 -9.05 5.66 -26.77
CA ARG A 14 -10.46 5.29 -26.79
C ARG A 14 -10.98 5.41 -25.35
N LEU A 15 -11.58 6.55 -25.03
CA LEU A 15 -13.03 6.77 -25.05
C LEU A 15 -13.74 6.08 -23.88
N GLY A 16 -13.86 6.83 -22.78
CA GLY A 16 -14.67 6.47 -21.62
C GLY A 16 -15.00 7.65 -20.67
N ARG A 17 -14.96 8.91 -21.14
CA ARG A 17 -15.53 10.05 -20.39
C ARG A 17 -16.90 10.42 -20.96
N ARG A 18 -17.95 10.15 -20.19
CA ARG A 18 -19.30 10.77 -20.13
C ARG A 18 -19.99 10.01 -18.98
N VAL A 19 -20.36 10.60 -17.85
CA VAL A 19 -21.40 11.63 -17.69
C VAL A 19 -21.14 12.42 -16.41
N VAL A 20 -20.74 13.70 -16.50
CA VAL A 20 -21.24 14.79 -15.63
C VAL A 20 -21.03 16.10 -16.40
N SER A 21 -22.10 16.66 -16.97
CA SER A 21 -22.30 18.11 -17.21
C SER A 21 -23.59 18.29 -18.01
N ALA A 22 -24.67 18.54 -17.29
CA ALA A 22 -25.91 19.08 -17.84
C ALA A 22 -26.35 20.26 -16.96
N VAL A 23 -25.56 21.33 -16.96
CA VAL A 23 -26.01 22.72 -16.69
C VAL A 23 -25.01 23.64 -17.38
N ALA A 24 -25.29 24.03 -18.62
CA ALA A 24 -24.87 25.29 -19.24
C ALA A 24 -25.52 25.38 -20.64
N ASP A 25 -26.85 25.26 -20.70
CA ASP A 25 -27.59 25.97 -21.72
C ASP A 25 -27.64 27.42 -21.26
N ASP A 26 -26.79 28.26 -21.86
CA ASP A 26 -27.09 29.64 -22.26
C ASP A 26 -25.76 30.38 -22.41
N MET A 27 -25.23 30.46 -23.63
CA MET A 27 -24.56 31.68 -24.13
C MET A 27 -24.26 31.60 -25.62
N SER A 28 -24.58 32.70 -26.28
CA SER A 28 -24.85 32.84 -27.71
C SER A 28 -23.60 32.94 -28.58
N THR A 29 -23.74 32.43 -29.81
CA THR A 29 -22.74 32.15 -30.85
C THR A 29 -22.25 33.39 -31.62
N MET A 30 -22.06 34.56 -30.99
CA MET A 30 -21.86 35.81 -31.75
C MET A 30 -20.78 36.81 -31.30
N GLN A 31 -19.77 36.45 -30.51
CA GLN A 31 -18.63 37.38 -30.31
C GLN A 31 -17.28 36.67 -30.09
N ARG A 32 -16.58 36.49 -31.22
CA ARG A 32 -15.12 36.35 -31.27
C ARG A 32 -14.43 37.60 -30.68
N VAL A 33 -13.13 37.42 -30.45
CA VAL A 33 -12.03 38.41 -30.42
C VAL A 33 -11.48 38.70 -29.03
N GLY A 34 -10.20 38.36 -28.84
CA GLY A 34 -9.29 39.21 -28.08
C GLY A 34 -8.45 38.49 -27.02
N ALA A 35 -7.18 38.29 -27.32
CA ALA A 35 -6.05 38.37 -26.39
C ALA A 35 -6.16 37.69 -25.01
N GLY A 36 -5.47 36.55 -24.86
CA GLY A 36 -5.26 35.94 -23.54
C GLY A 36 -4.32 34.76 -23.53
N VAL A 37 -3.25 34.78 -24.33
CA VAL A 37 -2.17 33.78 -24.29
C VAL A 37 -0.89 34.51 -23.85
N ALA A 38 -0.19 33.93 -22.86
CA ALA A 38 1.12 34.31 -22.33
C ALA A 38 1.18 35.42 -21.25
N ALA A 39 0.77 35.11 -20.02
CA ALA A 39 1.22 35.81 -18.81
C ALA A 39 1.09 34.92 -17.56
N ALA A 40 1.94 33.89 -17.46
CA ALA A 40 2.39 33.30 -16.20
C ALA A 40 3.76 32.62 -16.41
N LEU A 41 4.63 33.29 -17.16
CA LEU A 41 6.05 32.97 -17.25
C LEU A 41 6.68 33.37 -15.91
N VAL A 42 7.11 32.35 -15.16
CA VAL A 42 8.41 32.30 -14.48
C VAL A 42 8.82 33.63 -13.83
N ALA A 43 8.41 33.80 -12.57
CA ALA A 43 9.14 34.67 -11.66
C ALA A 43 10.53 34.04 -11.41
N VAL A 44 11.48 34.42 -12.26
CA VAL A 44 12.90 34.07 -12.20
C VAL A 44 13.49 34.60 -10.89
N THR A 45 13.57 33.77 -9.85
CA THR A 45 14.50 33.98 -8.75
C THR A 45 15.76 33.15 -9.00
N PRO A 46 16.89 33.79 -9.37
CA PRO A 46 18.14 33.08 -9.53
C PRO A 46 18.76 32.93 -8.13
N PHE A 47 18.91 31.68 -7.67
CA PHE A 47 19.65 31.26 -6.48
C PHE A 47 19.02 31.63 -5.12
N GLY A 48 18.52 30.63 -4.37
CA GLY A 48 18.42 30.77 -2.90
C GLY A 48 17.37 29.96 -2.14
N ALA A 49 16.40 29.31 -2.79
CA ALA A 49 15.40 28.51 -2.09
C ALA A 49 15.16 27.19 -2.83
N TRP A 50 16.10 26.25 -2.68
CA TRP A 50 15.79 24.83 -2.83
C TRP A 50 15.03 24.40 -1.58
N SER A 51 13.86 25.00 -1.37
CA SER A 51 12.87 24.36 -0.50
C SER A 51 12.61 23.03 -1.19
N LYS A 52 13.01 21.92 -0.55
CA LYS A 52 12.60 20.59 -0.95
C LYS A 52 11.08 20.68 -1.08
N VAL A 53 10.58 20.78 -2.31
CA VAL A 53 9.14 20.69 -2.56
C VAL A 53 8.87 19.25 -2.22
N GLU A 54 8.41 19.01 -0.99
CA GLU A 54 7.90 17.71 -0.60
C GLU A 54 6.87 17.36 -1.66
N ALA A 55 7.11 16.25 -2.36
CA ALA A 55 6.21 15.78 -3.40
C ALA A 55 4.85 15.61 -2.73
N GLN A 56 3.92 16.51 -3.07
CA GLN A 56 2.57 16.42 -2.55
C GLN A 56 1.93 15.20 -3.20
N ALA A 57 1.57 14.20 -2.39
CA ALA A 57 0.88 13.01 -2.87
C ALA A 57 -0.43 13.39 -3.57
N ASP A 58 -0.76 12.66 -4.65
CA ASP A 58 -2.01 12.84 -5.35
C ASP A 58 -3.19 12.30 -4.50
N PRO A 59 -4.41 12.86 -4.61
CA PRO A 59 -5.52 12.41 -3.80
C PRO A 59 -5.98 10.99 -4.18
N VAL A 60 -6.14 10.09 -3.20
CA VAL A 60 -6.86 8.81 -3.40
C VAL A 60 -8.35 9.10 -3.51
N VAL A 61 -8.94 8.74 -4.65
CA VAL A 61 -10.39 8.87 -4.89
C VAL A 61 -10.97 7.48 -5.11
N ALA A 62 -11.90 7.07 -4.24
CA ALA A 62 -12.56 5.78 -4.36
C ALA A 62 -13.14 5.55 -5.77
N GLY A 63 -12.89 4.36 -6.33
CA GLY A 63 -13.32 3.98 -7.67
C GLY A 63 -12.44 4.51 -8.81
N THR A 64 -11.35 5.22 -8.51
CA THR A 64 -10.35 5.63 -9.52
C THR A 64 -9.21 4.63 -9.55
N ALA A 65 -8.86 4.16 -10.76
CA ALA A 65 -7.71 3.29 -10.97
C ALA A 65 -6.40 4.09 -10.86
N ILE A 66 -5.44 3.50 -10.16
CA ILE A 66 -4.13 4.05 -9.83
C ILE A 66 -3.08 3.02 -10.26
N GLU A 67 -2.08 3.46 -11.02
CA GLU A 67 -0.95 2.62 -11.41
C GLU A 67 0.10 2.62 -10.29
N VAL A 68 0.45 1.43 -9.79
CA VAL A 68 1.36 1.23 -8.66
C VAL A 68 2.32 0.08 -8.97
N GLY A 69 3.46 0.41 -9.58
CA GLY A 69 4.42 -0.58 -10.08
C GLY A 69 3.77 -1.54 -11.09
N PRO A 70 3.71 -2.86 -10.82
CA PRO A 70 3.11 -3.82 -11.74
C PRO A 70 1.59 -3.94 -11.58
N PHE A 71 0.93 -3.06 -10.81
CA PHE A 71 -0.49 -3.18 -10.50
C PHE A 71 -1.29 -1.96 -10.96
N ASP A 72 -2.46 -2.20 -11.53
CA ASP A 72 -3.57 -1.23 -11.54
C ASP A 72 -4.44 -1.51 -10.32
N VAL A 73 -4.51 -0.55 -9.39
CA VAL A 73 -5.25 -0.64 -8.13
C VAL A 73 -6.41 0.35 -8.15
N THR A 74 -7.62 -0.12 -7.89
CA THR A 74 -8.81 0.72 -7.68
C THR A 74 -9.32 0.50 -6.27
N VAL A 75 -9.07 1.45 -5.36
CA VAL A 75 -9.62 1.37 -4.00
C VAL A 75 -11.13 1.60 -4.08
N VAL A 76 -11.92 0.60 -3.68
CA VAL A 76 -13.38 0.62 -3.79
C VAL A 76 -14.03 1.23 -2.55
N ARG A 77 -13.61 0.78 -1.36
CA ARG A 77 -14.19 1.18 -0.07
C ARG A 77 -13.34 0.73 1.11
N VAL A 78 -13.58 1.33 2.27
CA VAL A 78 -13.06 0.88 3.56
C VAL A 78 -14.21 0.37 4.44
N VAL A 79 -14.01 -0.75 5.10
CA VAL A 79 -15.04 -1.45 5.88
C VAL A 79 -14.49 -1.83 7.24
N LYS A 80 -15.26 -1.55 8.29
CA LYS A 80 -15.11 -2.10 9.64
C LYS A 80 -16.05 -3.29 9.80
N THR A 81 -15.53 -4.42 10.27
CA THR A 81 -16.31 -5.65 10.45
C THR A 81 -15.87 -6.40 11.69
N GLY A 82 -16.74 -7.22 12.27
CA GLY A 82 -16.39 -8.10 13.38
C GLY A 82 -15.65 -9.35 12.90
N ASP A 83 -16.02 -10.49 13.46
CA ASP A 83 -15.51 -11.81 13.09
C ASP A 83 -15.79 -12.16 11.61
N LEU A 84 -14.77 -12.63 10.90
CA LEU A 84 -14.84 -13.13 9.52
C LEU A 84 -14.79 -14.67 9.44
N GLY A 85 -15.00 -15.35 10.57
CA GLY A 85 -15.09 -16.80 10.70
C GLY A 85 -13.73 -17.48 10.84
N TYR A 86 -12.81 -17.24 9.91
CA TYR A 86 -11.42 -17.74 9.99
C TYR A 86 -10.42 -16.67 10.47
N LEU A 87 -10.84 -15.40 10.50
CA LEU A 87 -10.12 -14.29 11.11
C LEU A 87 -11.01 -13.74 12.22
N THR A 88 -10.64 -14.06 13.45
CA THR A 88 -11.33 -13.59 14.65
C THR A 88 -10.43 -12.58 15.35
N PRO A 89 -10.85 -11.31 15.49
CA PRO A 89 -10.07 -10.31 16.20
C PRO A 89 -9.98 -10.65 17.70
N ALA A 90 -8.97 -10.13 18.39
CA ALA A 90 -8.89 -10.21 19.84
C ALA A 90 -10.11 -9.53 20.49
N PRO A 91 -10.48 -9.93 21.73
CA PRO A 91 -11.61 -9.31 22.43
C PRO A 91 -11.44 -7.79 22.57
N GLY A 92 -12.42 -7.02 22.11
CA GLY A 92 -12.37 -5.56 22.07
C GLY A 92 -11.85 -4.97 20.76
N ASN A 93 -11.36 -5.81 19.83
CA ASN A 93 -10.90 -5.36 18.52
C ASN A 93 -11.93 -5.71 17.42
N HIS A 94 -11.74 -5.11 16.26
CA HIS A 94 -12.48 -5.41 15.03
C HIS A 94 -11.53 -5.51 13.84
N MET A 95 -12.03 -6.03 12.73
CA MET A 95 -11.27 -6.11 11.48
C MET A 95 -11.50 -4.85 10.66
N LEU A 96 -10.41 -4.21 10.21
CA LEU A 96 -10.40 -3.14 9.23
C LEU A 96 -10.03 -3.72 7.87
N ALA A 97 -10.88 -3.50 6.87
CA ALA A 97 -10.65 -4.00 5.51
C ALA A 97 -10.67 -2.86 4.49
N VAL A 98 -9.58 -2.72 3.75
CA VAL A 98 -9.54 -1.90 2.52
C VAL A 98 -9.85 -2.83 1.34
N VAL A 99 -10.97 -2.58 0.66
CA VAL A 99 -11.39 -3.37 -0.49
C VAL A 99 -10.94 -2.68 -1.77
N ALA A 100 -10.23 -3.40 -2.63
CA ALA A 100 -9.71 -2.89 -3.89
C ALA A 100 -9.91 -3.89 -5.04
N ASP A 101 -10.10 -3.38 -6.25
CA ASP A 101 -9.93 -4.16 -7.47
C ASP A 101 -8.47 -4.01 -7.92
N VAL A 102 -7.78 -5.13 -8.12
CA VAL A 102 -6.34 -5.17 -8.42
C VAL A 102 -6.10 -5.99 -9.68
N THR A 103 -5.39 -5.42 -10.64
CA THR A 103 -4.95 -6.12 -11.87
C THR A 103 -3.44 -6.06 -11.96
N ASN A 104 -2.78 -7.21 -12.08
CA ASN A 104 -1.35 -7.24 -12.42
C ASN A 104 -1.19 -6.92 -13.91
N THR A 105 -0.58 -5.78 -14.22
CA THR A 105 -0.33 -5.27 -15.58
C THR A 105 1.03 -5.72 -16.14
N GLY A 106 1.88 -6.30 -15.30
CA GLY A 106 3.14 -6.91 -15.71
C GLY A 106 2.96 -8.18 -16.54
N ASP A 107 4.06 -8.72 -17.02
CA ASP A 107 4.14 -9.97 -17.80
C ASP A 107 4.48 -11.20 -16.96
N GLU A 108 4.82 -11.00 -15.68
CA GLU A 108 5.14 -12.06 -14.72
C GLU A 108 4.17 -12.07 -13.53
N PRO A 109 3.87 -13.24 -12.94
CA PRO A 109 3.10 -13.31 -11.70
C PRO A 109 3.77 -12.53 -10.56
N GLN A 110 2.98 -11.79 -9.79
CA GLN A 110 3.47 -10.98 -8.67
C GLN A 110 2.95 -11.53 -7.34
N TYR A 111 3.77 -11.47 -6.29
CA TYR A 111 3.38 -11.91 -4.95
C TYR A 111 2.45 -10.91 -4.28
N SER A 112 1.59 -11.40 -3.40
CA SER A 112 0.70 -10.53 -2.64
C SER A 112 1.41 -9.67 -1.60
N SER A 113 2.59 -10.09 -1.12
CA SER A 113 3.45 -9.25 -0.29
C SER A 113 3.82 -7.93 -0.99
N THR A 114 4.09 -7.97 -2.31
CA THR A 114 4.39 -6.77 -3.09
C THR A 114 3.22 -5.78 -3.12
N LEU A 115 1.98 -6.28 -3.24
CA LEU A 115 0.78 -5.45 -3.11
C LEU A 115 0.60 -4.93 -1.67
N GLY A 116 0.87 -5.76 -0.66
CA GLY A 116 0.80 -5.38 0.75
C GLY A 116 1.76 -4.24 1.11
N SER A 117 2.94 -4.19 0.49
CA SER A 117 3.87 -3.06 0.63
C SER A 117 3.39 -1.78 -0.05
N ALA A 118 2.59 -1.90 -1.11
CA ALA A 118 2.03 -0.76 -1.84
C ALA A 118 0.84 -0.10 -1.12
N ILE A 119 0.12 -0.85 -0.29
CA ILE A 119 -1.03 -0.35 0.49
C ILE A 119 -0.79 -0.71 1.96
N PRO A 120 0.01 0.10 2.68
CA PRO A 120 0.34 -0.17 4.07
C PRO A 120 -0.87 -0.02 5.00
N ALA A 121 -0.71 -0.43 6.26
CA ALA A 121 -1.71 -0.21 7.29
C ALA A 121 -2.03 1.30 7.43
N PRO A 122 -3.32 1.69 7.47
CA PRO A 122 -3.71 3.07 7.76
C PRO A 122 -3.11 3.56 9.09
N LYS A 123 -2.44 4.71 9.05
CA LYS A 123 -1.79 5.31 10.23
C LYS A 123 -2.82 6.01 11.11
N GLY A 124 -2.58 6.00 12.43
CA GLY A 124 -3.39 6.75 13.39
C GLY A 124 -4.81 6.22 13.62
N VAL A 125 -5.16 5.05 13.10
CA VAL A 125 -6.49 4.45 13.27
C VAL A 125 -6.53 3.32 14.28
N GLY A 126 -5.50 3.15 15.11
CA GLY A 126 -5.46 2.07 16.11
C GLY A 126 -5.29 0.68 15.49
N VAL A 127 -4.61 0.56 14.35
CA VAL A 127 -4.21 -0.76 13.84
C VAL A 127 -3.27 -1.41 14.85
N VAL A 128 -3.62 -2.63 15.27
CA VAL A 128 -2.85 -3.38 16.26
C VAL A 128 -1.66 -4.02 15.54
N PRO A 129 -0.41 -3.75 15.97
CA PRO A 129 0.74 -4.48 15.47
C PRO A 129 0.53 -5.96 15.72
N GLN A 130 0.60 -6.76 14.66
CA GLN A 130 0.68 -8.20 14.84
C GLN A 130 2.05 -8.46 15.44
N GLU A 131 2.11 -8.99 16.66
CA GLU A 131 3.39 -9.48 17.14
C GLU A 131 3.86 -10.49 16.11
N PRO A 132 5.03 -10.27 15.45
CA PRO A 132 5.61 -11.32 14.64
C PRO A 132 5.64 -12.53 15.56
N LEU A 133 5.17 -13.69 15.11
CA LEU A 133 5.06 -14.92 15.90
C LEU A 133 6.45 -15.28 16.46
N ALA A 134 6.82 -14.61 17.54
CA ALA A 134 8.14 -14.58 18.12
C ALA A 134 8.23 -15.84 18.95
N GLY A 135 8.63 -16.92 18.29
CA GLY A 135 8.77 -18.21 18.95
C GLY A 135 8.61 -19.44 18.09
N LEU A 136 8.34 -19.34 16.78
CA LEU A 136 8.33 -20.52 15.92
C LEU A 136 9.69 -20.86 15.28
N ASP A 137 10.61 -19.90 15.22
CA ASP A 137 11.91 -20.10 14.54
C ASP A 137 13.09 -20.38 15.50
N THR A 138 12.92 -20.16 16.82
CA THR A 138 14.02 -20.30 17.79
C THR A 138 14.18 -21.69 18.39
N ASP A 139 13.20 -22.60 18.24
CA ASP A 139 13.27 -23.96 18.82
C ASP A 139 13.69 -25.05 17.81
N LEU A 140 14.01 -24.67 16.56
CA LEU A 140 14.45 -25.61 15.52
C LEU A 140 15.97 -25.79 15.42
N ASP A 141 16.75 -25.09 16.26
CA ASP A 141 18.22 -25.22 16.28
C ASP A 141 18.77 -25.54 17.69
N SER A 142 19.79 -26.38 17.72
CA SER A 142 20.62 -26.82 18.87
C SER A 142 20.16 -28.01 19.73
N GLY A 143 19.44 -28.97 19.15
CA GLY A 143 19.24 -30.31 19.74
C GLY A 143 20.32 -31.38 19.41
N ALA A 144 21.45 -31.01 18.82
CA ALA A 144 22.58 -31.90 18.55
C ALA A 144 23.83 -31.28 19.18
N ASP A 145 24.25 -31.76 20.35
CA ASP A 145 25.26 -32.82 20.47
C ASP A 145 26.57 -32.41 19.77
N ASP A 146 27.54 -31.87 20.52
CA ASP A 146 28.71 -32.67 20.89
C ASP A 146 29.63 -31.89 21.85
N GLY A 147 30.11 -32.59 22.87
CA GLY A 147 31.08 -32.06 23.82
C GLY A 147 32.46 -31.91 23.19
N ALA A 148 33.02 -30.71 23.25
CA ALA A 148 34.46 -30.51 23.20
C ALA A 148 34.81 -29.16 23.84
N GLU A 149 35.48 -29.22 25.00
CA GLU A 149 36.20 -28.08 25.55
C GLU A 149 37.38 -27.72 24.62
N PRO A 150 37.58 -26.43 24.31
CA PRO A 150 38.95 -25.96 24.22
C PRO A 150 39.17 -24.73 25.11
N GLU A 151 40.37 -24.74 25.69
CA GLU A 151 40.89 -23.78 26.64
C GLU A 151 41.07 -22.38 26.06
N ALA A 152 41.11 -21.44 26.99
CA ALA A 152 41.11 -19.99 26.84
C ALA A 152 42.29 -19.40 26.06
N GLU A 153 42.05 -18.27 25.37
CA GLU A 153 43.02 -17.19 25.12
C GLU A 153 42.32 -15.81 25.06
N PRO A 154 43.06 -14.70 25.29
CA PRO A 154 42.57 -13.57 26.08
C PRO A 154 42.00 -12.38 25.29
N SER A 155 41.00 -11.77 25.92
CA SER A 155 40.58 -10.36 25.91
C SER A 155 41.26 -9.40 24.92
N ALA A 156 40.59 -9.14 23.80
CA ALA A 156 40.76 -7.90 23.06
C ALA A 156 39.80 -6.84 23.63
N SER A 157 40.35 -5.68 24.00
CA SER A 157 39.59 -4.54 24.52
C SER A 157 38.63 -4.02 23.46
N ALA A 158 37.33 -4.11 23.74
CA ALA A 158 36.29 -3.49 22.93
C ALA A 158 36.55 -1.98 22.86
N SER A 159 36.84 -1.48 21.66
CA SER A 159 36.81 -0.04 21.41
C SER A 159 35.36 0.40 21.57
N PRO A 160 35.08 1.51 22.29
CA PRO A 160 33.73 2.04 22.37
C PRO A 160 33.31 2.43 20.96
N GLU A 161 32.35 1.69 20.40
CA GLU A 161 31.71 2.07 19.15
C GLU A 161 31.08 3.46 19.34
N PRO A 162 31.27 4.36 18.36
CA PRO A 162 30.70 5.70 18.43
C PRO A 162 29.19 5.55 18.57
N GLY A 163 28.62 6.17 19.62
CA GLY A 163 27.21 6.05 19.96
C GLY A 163 26.36 6.24 18.73
N GLU A 164 25.73 5.15 18.31
CA GLU A 164 24.62 5.17 17.38
C GLU A 164 23.57 6.05 18.05
N GLU A 165 23.49 7.30 17.59
CA GLU A 165 22.37 8.17 17.94
C GLU A 165 21.13 7.40 17.50
N ASP A 166 20.33 6.96 18.48
CA ASP A 166 19.07 6.22 18.29
C ASP A 166 18.21 7.00 17.30
N ALA A 167 18.39 6.74 16.00
CA ALA A 167 17.45 7.16 14.99
C ALA A 167 16.17 6.45 15.38
N GLU A 168 15.17 7.22 15.81
CA GLU A 168 13.86 6.69 16.17
C GLU A 168 13.37 5.86 14.98
N GLU A 169 13.55 4.54 15.06
CA GLU A 169 13.13 3.61 14.02
C GLU A 169 11.62 3.81 13.88
N GLU A 170 11.17 4.26 12.71
CA GLU A 170 9.75 4.37 12.45
C GLU A 170 9.14 2.98 12.67
N PRO A 171 8.10 2.86 13.53
CA PRO A 171 7.58 1.56 13.89
C PRO A 171 7.08 0.84 12.64
N ASP A 172 7.58 -0.38 12.42
CA ASP A 172 7.16 -1.23 11.31
C ASP A 172 5.63 -1.40 11.33
N LEU A 173 4.98 -0.97 10.26
CA LEU A 173 3.54 -1.13 10.10
C LEU A 173 3.19 -2.60 9.87
N PRO A 174 2.10 -3.11 10.48
CA PRO A 174 1.73 -4.50 10.31
C PRO A 174 1.31 -4.80 8.86
N SER A 175 1.76 -5.95 8.37
CA SER A 175 1.40 -6.45 7.04
C SER A 175 -0.09 -6.83 6.98
N ALA A 176 -0.72 -6.53 5.84
CA ALA A 176 -2.12 -6.89 5.61
C ALA A 176 -2.28 -8.40 5.36
N THR A 177 -3.38 -8.98 5.87
CA THR A 177 -3.88 -10.25 5.35
C THR A 177 -4.69 -9.99 4.07
N ILE A 178 -4.28 -10.56 2.94
CA ILE A 178 -4.90 -10.31 1.63
C ILE A 178 -5.76 -11.51 1.20
N VAL A 179 -7.06 -11.27 1.09
CA VAL A 179 -8.03 -12.31 0.69
C VAL A 179 -8.87 -11.88 -0.50
N ASN A 180 -9.31 -12.85 -1.30
CA ASN A 180 -10.29 -12.64 -2.36
C ASN A 180 -11.68 -12.41 -1.75
N VAL A 181 -12.36 -11.34 -2.13
CA VAL A 181 -13.68 -11.00 -1.58
C VAL A 181 -14.77 -11.99 -2.00
N ALA A 182 -14.61 -12.66 -3.15
CA ALA A 182 -15.62 -13.56 -3.68
C ALA A 182 -15.73 -14.88 -2.92
N ASP A 183 -14.62 -15.40 -2.42
CA ASP A 183 -14.54 -16.75 -1.81
C ASP A 183 -13.75 -16.80 -0.50
N ALA A 184 -13.27 -15.66 0.00
CA ALA A 184 -12.46 -15.52 1.20
C ALA A 184 -11.14 -16.31 1.20
N SER A 185 -10.65 -16.73 0.02
CA SER A 185 -9.37 -17.43 -0.09
C SER A 185 -8.19 -16.47 -0.01
N ASN A 186 -7.09 -16.92 0.61
CA ASN A 186 -5.84 -16.14 0.64
C ASN A 186 -5.20 -16.08 -0.75
N ILE A 187 -4.99 -14.86 -1.25
CA ILE A 187 -4.29 -14.66 -2.53
C ILE A 187 -2.80 -14.58 -2.24
N ARG A 188 -2.03 -15.49 -2.83
CA ARG A 188 -0.55 -15.48 -2.74
C ARG A 188 0.11 -14.89 -3.98
N ILE A 189 -0.54 -15.03 -5.13
CA ILE A 189 0.00 -14.67 -6.44
C ILE A 189 -1.10 -13.99 -7.27
N PHE A 190 -0.77 -12.86 -7.87
CA PHE A 190 -1.58 -12.14 -8.85
C PHE A 190 -1.07 -12.47 -10.26
N ASN A 191 -1.90 -13.14 -11.06
CA ASN A 191 -1.54 -13.47 -12.44
C ASN A 191 -1.70 -12.26 -13.38
N PRO A 192 -0.84 -12.12 -14.39
CA PRO A 192 -0.95 -11.09 -15.42
C PRO A 192 -2.34 -11.00 -16.07
N GLY A 193 -2.87 -9.79 -16.18
CA GLY A 193 -4.12 -9.48 -16.89
C GLY A 193 -5.41 -9.95 -16.22
N VAL A 194 -5.33 -10.50 -15.00
CA VAL A 194 -6.51 -10.92 -14.22
C VAL A 194 -6.81 -9.86 -13.17
N THR A 195 -8.05 -9.37 -13.14
CA THR A 195 -8.54 -8.48 -12.09
C THR A 195 -9.11 -9.30 -10.93
N TYR A 196 -8.62 -9.02 -9.73
CA TYR A 196 -9.06 -9.63 -8.48
C TYR A 196 -9.71 -8.56 -7.61
N GLN A 197 -10.86 -8.86 -7.01
CA GLN A 197 -11.38 -8.04 -5.93
C GLN A 197 -10.84 -8.56 -4.61
N VAL A 198 -9.98 -7.79 -3.96
CA VAL A 198 -9.28 -8.18 -2.74
C VAL A 198 -9.69 -7.33 -1.56
N ALA A 199 -9.60 -7.90 -0.37
CA ALA A 199 -9.62 -7.17 0.89
C ALA A 199 -8.24 -7.29 1.53
N LEU A 200 -7.63 -6.13 1.81
CA LEU A 200 -6.46 -6.01 2.67
C LEU A 200 -6.97 -5.79 4.10
N ILE A 201 -6.67 -6.73 4.99
CA ILE A 201 -7.28 -6.83 6.32
C ILE A 201 -6.22 -6.64 7.40
N TRP A 202 -6.55 -5.78 8.37
CA TRP A 202 -5.81 -5.58 9.60
C TRP A 202 -6.73 -5.69 10.81
N GLU A 203 -6.15 -5.98 11.96
CA GLU A 203 -6.84 -5.88 13.24
C GLU A 203 -6.75 -4.44 13.77
N GLN A 204 -7.86 -3.90 14.23
CA GLN A 204 -8.00 -2.51 14.67
C GLN A 204 -8.64 -2.48 16.05
N SER A 205 -8.11 -1.67 16.97
CA SER A 205 -8.69 -1.46 18.29
C SER A 205 -10.03 -0.71 18.22
N ASP A 206 -10.92 -0.94 19.18
CA ASP A 206 -12.19 -0.22 19.30
C ASP A 206 -12.04 1.26 19.72
N GLU A 207 -10.83 1.70 20.06
CA GLU A 207 -10.53 3.08 20.46
C GLU A 207 -10.74 4.08 19.32
N PHE A 208 -10.60 3.64 18.07
CA PHE A 208 -10.83 4.51 16.92
C PHE A 208 -12.32 4.79 16.71
N THR A 209 -12.69 6.07 16.75
CA THR A 209 -14.08 6.56 16.65
C THR A 209 -14.34 7.44 15.42
N GLY A 210 -13.37 7.58 14.53
CA GLY A 210 -13.52 8.36 13.29
C GLY A 210 -14.43 7.66 12.26
N ASP A 211 -15.00 8.46 11.37
CA ASP A 211 -15.85 8.01 10.26
C ASP A 211 -15.12 7.99 8.91
N GLU A 212 -13.84 8.38 8.89
CA GLU A 212 -12.96 8.36 7.72
C GLU A 212 -11.63 7.66 8.08
N ILE A 213 -11.05 6.94 7.11
CA ILE A 213 -9.77 6.25 7.26
C ILE A 213 -8.76 6.86 6.27
N PRO A 214 -7.61 7.36 6.73
CA PRO A 214 -6.54 7.80 5.84
C PRO A 214 -5.94 6.58 5.15
N VAL A 215 -6.07 6.54 3.82
CA VAL A 215 -5.48 5.50 2.97
C VAL A 215 -4.31 6.10 2.22
N GLU A 216 -3.16 5.46 2.37
CA GLU A 216 -1.94 5.75 1.60
C GLU A 216 -1.72 4.65 0.57
N VAL A 217 -1.28 5.04 -0.62
CA VAL A 217 -0.81 4.13 -1.67
C VAL A 217 0.62 4.54 -2.00
N VAL A 218 1.55 3.64 -1.70
CA VAL A 218 2.99 3.82 -1.87
C VAL A 218 3.37 3.35 -3.26
N GLY A 219 4.13 4.18 -3.99
CA GLY A 219 4.68 3.80 -5.29
C GLY A 219 5.62 2.60 -5.15
N LEU A 220 5.75 1.81 -6.21
CA LEU A 220 6.70 0.70 -6.25
C LEU A 220 7.78 0.98 -7.29
N ASP A 221 9.03 0.91 -6.86
CA ASP A 221 10.20 1.10 -7.72
C ASP A 221 10.82 -0.24 -8.11
N TRP A 222 11.08 -0.43 -9.41
CA TRP A 222 11.75 -1.62 -9.91
C TRP A 222 13.27 -1.53 -9.72
N ILE A 223 13.81 -2.51 -9.00
CA ILE A 223 15.26 -2.66 -8.81
C ILE A 223 15.76 -3.76 -9.75
N ASP A 224 16.44 -3.35 -10.81
CA ASP A 224 17.02 -4.27 -11.80
C ASP A 224 18.19 -5.07 -11.19
N GLU A 225 19.06 -4.41 -10.44
CA GLU A 225 20.25 -5.02 -9.83
C GLU A 225 20.48 -4.51 -8.40
N SER A 226 20.41 -5.40 -7.41
CA SER A 226 20.79 -5.08 -6.03
C SER A 226 22.30 -5.11 -5.86
N ARG A 227 22.87 -3.99 -5.41
CA ARG A 227 24.31 -3.92 -5.07
C ARG A 227 24.67 -4.70 -3.80
N LEU A 228 23.69 -5.05 -2.97
CA LEU A 228 23.91 -5.65 -1.65
C LEU A 228 23.54 -7.13 -1.61
N THR A 229 22.42 -7.51 -2.22
CA THR A 229 21.86 -8.87 -2.06
C THR A 229 22.14 -9.79 -3.24
N LEU A 230 22.73 -9.28 -4.35
CA LEU A 230 22.85 -9.99 -5.64
C LEU A 230 21.51 -10.45 -6.25
N ASP A 231 20.40 -10.17 -5.58
CA ASP A 231 19.06 -10.39 -6.12
C ASP A 231 18.77 -9.33 -7.17
N ASN A 232 18.21 -9.78 -8.29
CA ASN A 232 17.87 -8.94 -9.42
C ASN A 232 16.36 -9.01 -9.65
N GLY A 233 15.78 -7.89 -10.08
CA GLY A 233 14.40 -7.82 -10.52
C GLY A 233 13.36 -7.99 -9.42
N TYR A 234 13.30 -7.02 -8.51
CA TYR A 234 12.26 -6.95 -7.48
C TYR A 234 11.72 -5.54 -7.31
N TRP A 235 10.51 -5.45 -6.76
CA TRP A 235 9.85 -4.19 -6.45
C TRP A 235 10.13 -3.79 -4.99
N LEU A 236 10.47 -2.53 -4.77
CA LEU A 236 10.57 -1.94 -3.43
C LEU A 236 9.53 -0.84 -3.25
N PRO A 237 8.99 -0.67 -2.02
CA PRO A 237 8.19 0.51 -1.70
C PRO A 237 9.05 1.77 -1.82
N GLY A 238 8.54 2.75 -2.53
CA GLY A 238 9.11 4.09 -2.70
C GLY A 238 8.38 5.12 -1.83
N GLU A 239 8.13 6.30 -2.40
CA GLU A 239 7.41 7.38 -1.72
C GLU A 239 5.88 7.18 -1.78
N VAL A 240 5.14 7.85 -0.88
CA VAL A 240 3.67 7.89 -0.94
C VAL A 240 3.25 8.60 -2.23
N ALA A 241 2.68 7.83 -3.16
CA ALA A 241 2.26 8.33 -4.46
C ALA A 241 0.86 8.93 -4.38
N PHE A 242 -0.04 8.29 -3.61
CA PHE A 242 -1.40 8.76 -3.40
C PHE A 242 -1.80 8.71 -1.93
N GLN A 243 -2.59 9.68 -1.48
CA GLN A 243 -3.16 9.70 -0.14
C GLN A 243 -4.58 10.25 -0.14
N GLY A 244 -5.48 9.71 0.69
CA GLY A 244 -6.80 10.31 0.86
C GLY A 244 -7.61 9.69 1.99
N ASP A 245 -8.55 10.46 2.53
CA ASP A 245 -9.48 10.02 3.56
C ASP A 245 -10.70 9.36 2.91
N LEU A 246 -10.95 8.09 3.24
CA LEU A 246 -12.06 7.33 2.70
C LEU A 246 -13.12 7.05 3.78
N PRO A 247 -14.43 7.18 3.46
CA PRO A 247 -15.48 6.96 4.43
C PRO A 247 -15.48 5.51 4.93
N LEU A 248 -15.50 5.35 6.25
CA LEU A 248 -15.54 4.07 6.93
C LEU A 248 -16.98 3.54 6.96
N LYS A 249 -17.20 2.39 6.33
CA LYS A 249 -18.48 1.69 6.44
C LYS A 249 -18.45 0.71 7.60
N ASP A 250 -19.30 0.92 8.60
CA ASP A 250 -19.50 -0.04 9.68
C ASP A 250 -20.44 -1.18 9.23
N ASN A 251 -19.96 -2.43 9.37
CA ASN A 251 -20.72 -3.66 9.12
C ASN A 251 -20.76 -4.59 10.35
N THR A 252 -20.36 -4.12 11.54
CA THR A 252 -20.29 -4.93 12.76
C THR A 252 -21.66 -5.47 13.20
N ASP A 253 -22.75 -4.74 12.92
CA ASP A 253 -24.11 -5.13 13.31
C ASP A 253 -24.67 -6.37 12.58
N ARG A 254 -24.10 -6.74 11.42
CA ARG A 254 -24.71 -7.78 10.55
C ARG A 254 -24.55 -9.20 11.09
N THR A 255 -23.64 -9.42 12.02
CA THR A 255 -23.25 -10.77 12.47
C THR A 255 -24.18 -11.32 13.56
N GLY A 256 -25.01 -10.47 14.19
CA GLY A 256 -25.85 -10.85 15.34
C GLY A 256 -27.21 -11.50 15.01
N ASP A 257 -27.83 -11.16 13.87
CA ASP A 257 -29.25 -11.47 13.65
C ASP A 257 -29.53 -12.88 13.06
N GLY A 258 -28.48 -13.64 12.74
CA GLY A 258 -28.61 -14.92 12.02
C GLY A 258 -28.86 -16.17 12.86
N GLN A 259 -28.70 -16.12 14.19
CA GLN A 259 -28.71 -17.34 15.02
C GLN A 259 -30.08 -17.72 15.63
N GLY A 260 -31.16 -16.99 15.31
CA GLY A 260 -32.47 -17.17 15.96
C GLY A 260 -33.55 -17.95 15.19
N GLN A 261 -33.27 -18.48 13.99
CA GLN A 261 -34.27 -19.16 13.17
C GLN A 261 -33.81 -20.57 12.77
N GLN A 262 -33.93 -21.52 13.69
CA GLN A 262 -33.96 -22.96 13.41
C GLN A 262 -35.06 -23.62 14.24
#